data_AF-A0A1V4K3Q4-F1
#
_entry.id   AF-A0A1V4K3Q4-F1
#
_cell.length_a   1.000
_cell.length_b   1.000
_cell.length_c   1.000
_cell.angle_alpha   90.00
_cell.angle_beta   90.00
_cell.angle_gamma   90.00
#
_symmetry.space_group_name_H-M   'P 1'
#
loop_
_entity.id
_entity.type
_entity.pdbx_description
1 polymer ?
#
loop_
_entity_poly.entity_id
_entity_poly.type
_entity_poly.pdbx_seq_one_letter_code
_entity_poly.pdbx_strand_id
1 'polypeptide(L)'
;MLSSLYRCDLSVFQLYSTAGAGKNLTTLGIFGAATNKVICSSPLCPAYRKEVVGMVDDRVCKKCPPQRLSRFQEECHKYRTLVIKGVRVFDLAVLAPLMQDPTLDLKVIHLVRDPRAVASSRIKSRHGLIRESLQVVRSRDPRIHRMPFLDAGHKLGAKKEGGGGSDYHALGAMEVICSSMAKTLQTALHPPDWLQGNYMAVRYEDLVVEPIKTLRQVYGFVNLAVSPEMEKFTLNMTSGPGYSSKPFVVSARNATQALSAWRTALSYQQIKQVEEYCHQPMALLGYERVDSPEEVRDLSRTLLRKPRL
;
A
#
# COMPACT_ATOMS: atom_id res chain seq x y z
N MET A 1 -15.83 -7.69 -10.72
CA MET A 1 -14.83 -8.44 -9.92
C MET A 1 -14.82 -8.02 -8.45
N LEU A 2 -14.51 -6.77 -8.08
CA LEU A 2 -14.47 -6.37 -6.65
C LEU A 2 -15.79 -6.61 -5.90
N SER A 3 -16.92 -6.28 -6.52
CA SER A 3 -18.26 -6.59 -5.97
C SER A 3 -18.40 -8.08 -5.65
N SER A 4 -18.09 -8.96 -6.62
CA SER A 4 -18.11 -10.42 -6.42
C SER A 4 -17.22 -10.87 -5.26
N LEU A 5 -16.02 -10.31 -5.12
CA LEU A 5 -15.10 -10.65 -4.02
C LEU A 5 -15.66 -10.28 -2.64
N TYR A 6 -16.28 -9.11 -2.50
CA TYR A 6 -16.96 -8.73 -1.25
C TYR A 6 -18.21 -9.56 -0.96
N ARG A 7 -18.71 -10.31 -1.95
CA ARG A 7 -19.82 -11.25 -1.79
C ARG A 7 -19.37 -12.69 -1.65
N CYS A 8 -18.06 -12.92 -1.57
CA CYS A 8 -17.45 -14.24 -1.66
C CYS A 8 -17.86 -15.03 -2.92
N ASP A 9 -18.35 -14.36 -3.98
CA ASP A 9 -18.64 -15.00 -5.27
C ASP A 9 -17.35 -15.17 -6.06
N LEU A 10 -16.81 -16.39 -6.02
CA LEU A 10 -15.54 -16.73 -6.66
C LEU A 10 -15.72 -17.34 -8.06
N SER A 11 -16.96 -17.54 -8.55
CA SER A 11 -17.16 -18.03 -9.91
C SER A 11 -16.73 -17.00 -10.96
N VAL A 12 -16.68 -15.71 -10.60
CA VAL A 12 -16.16 -14.63 -11.44
C VAL A 12 -14.76 -14.92 -12.00
N PHE A 13 -13.95 -15.72 -11.29
CA PHE A 13 -12.60 -16.08 -11.75
C PHE A 13 -12.59 -17.03 -12.94
N GLN A 14 -13.69 -17.73 -13.22
CA GLN A 14 -13.80 -18.58 -14.42
C GLN A 14 -13.65 -17.74 -15.71
N LEU A 15 -14.04 -16.48 -15.69
CA LEU A 15 -13.88 -15.53 -16.81
C LEU A 15 -12.41 -15.21 -17.11
N TYR A 16 -11.53 -15.40 -16.14
CA TYR A 16 -10.09 -15.15 -16.26
C TYR A 16 -9.28 -16.44 -16.41
N SER A 17 -9.95 -17.59 -16.41
CA SER A 17 -9.33 -18.85 -16.82
C SER A 17 -9.03 -18.74 -18.31
N THR A 18 -7.76 -18.67 -18.69
CA THR A 18 -7.36 -18.64 -20.10
C THR A 18 -7.97 -19.85 -20.80
N ALA A 19 -8.99 -19.59 -21.63
CA ALA A 19 -9.73 -20.56 -22.41
C ALA A 19 -8.76 -21.50 -23.15
N GLY A 20 -8.80 -22.79 -22.84
CA GLY A 20 -8.05 -23.83 -23.57
C GLY A 20 -7.53 -25.01 -22.73
N ALA A 21 -7.35 -24.85 -21.42
CA ALA A 21 -6.96 -25.96 -20.54
C ALA A 21 -8.06 -26.15 -19.50
N GLY A 22 -8.78 -27.28 -19.53
CA GLY A 22 -9.80 -27.68 -18.55
C GLY A 22 -9.25 -27.92 -17.13
N LYS A 23 -8.36 -27.07 -16.65
CA LYS A 23 -7.80 -27.10 -15.30
C LYS A 23 -8.74 -26.35 -14.37
N ASN A 24 -9.26 -27.07 -13.38
CA ASN A 24 -10.02 -26.50 -12.29
C ASN A 24 -9.18 -25.41 -11.59
N LEU A 25 -9.71 -24.19 -11.54
CA LEU A 25 -9.10 -23.11 -10.78
C LEU A 25 -9.04 -23.49 -9.30
N THR A 26 -7.90 -23.20 -8.67
CA THR A 26 -7.67 -23.48 -7.25
C THR A 26 -7.30 -22.19 -6.52
N THR A 27 -7.44 -22.20 -5.20
CA THR A 27 -7.01 -21.09 -4.35
C THR A 27 -5.55 -20.74 -4.56
N LEU A 28 -4.67 -21.74 -4.76
CA LEU A 28 -3.26 -21.53 -5.04
C LEU A 28 -3.02 -20.79 -6.37
N GLY A 29 -3.81 -21.08 -7.40
CA GLY A 29 -3.67 -20.44 -8.72
C GLY A 29 -4.16 -18.99 -8.76
N ILE A 30 -5.19 -18.65 -7.99
CA ILE A 30 -5.80 -17.31 -7.99
C ILE A 30 -5.23 -16.40 -6.91
N PHE A 31 -5.22 -16.86 -5.65
CA PHE A 31 -4.86 -16.04 -4.49
C PHE A 31 -3.43 -16.30 -4.00
N GLY A 32 -2.83 -17.40 -4.45
CA GLY A 32 -1.67 -17.97 -3.80
C GLY A 32 -2.00 -18.51 -2.40
N ALA A 33 -1.08 -19.28 -1.82
CA ALA A 33 -1.19 -19.72 -0.42
C ALA A 33 -0.20 -18.98 0.49
N ALA A 34 0.91 -18.48 -0.06
CA ALA A 34 2.15 -18.23 0.68
C ALA A 34 2.02 -17.37 1.95
N THR A 35 1.08 -16.44 2.04
CA THR A 35 0.91 -15.58 3.24
C THR A 35 -0.55 -15.34 3.63
N ASN A 36 -1.52 -16.03 3.00
CA ASN A 36 -2.92 -15.85 3.32
C ASN A 36 -3.30 -16.68 4.55
N LYS A 37 -3.55 -16.01 5.68
CA LYS A 37 -3.87 -16.67 6.96
C LYS A 37 -5.06 -17.61 6.87
N VAL A 38 -6.12 -17.26 6.15
CA VAL A 38 -7.34 -18.08 6.05
C VAL A 38 -7.07 -19.35 5.24
N ILE A 39 -6.46 -19.22 4.05
CA ILE A 39 -6.11 -20.38 3.20
C ILE A 39 -5.12 -21.31 3.92
N CYS A 40 -4.23 -20.73 4.74
CA CYS A 40 -3.23 -21.47 5.50
C CYS A 40 -3.74 -22.10 6.80
N SER A 41 -5.00 -21.88 7.17
CA SER A 41 -5.56 -22.33 8.44
C SER A 41 -6.68 -23.35 8.28
N SER A 42 -6.96 -24.09 9.36
CA SER A 42 -8.05 -25.07 9.39
C SER A 42 -9.39 -24.40 9.07
N PRO A 43 -10.28 -25.03 8.26
CA PRO A 43 -10.22 -26.40 7.75
C PRO A 43 -9.54 -26.58 6.38
N LEU A 44 -9.06 -25.48 5.77
CA LEU A 44 -8.46 -25.51 4.44
C LEU A 44 -7.02 -26.06 4.47
N CYS A 45 -6.28 -25.76 5.53
CA CYS A 45 -4.95 -26.30 5.78
C CYS A 45 -4.64 -26.43 7.28
N PRO A 46 -4.08 -27.55 7.76
CA PRO A 46 -3.80 -27.74 9.19
C PRO A 46 -2.57 -26.95 9.70
N ALA A 47 -1.86 -26.21 8.84
CA ALA A 47 -0.61 -25.53 9.19
C ALA A 47 -0.78 -24.43 10.25
N TYR A 48 -1.94 -23.77 10.26
CA TYR A 48 -2.24 -22.69 11.20
C TYR A 48 -3.67 -22.78 11.74
N ARG A 49 -3.90 -21.98 12.77
CA ARG A 49 -5.23 -21.68 13.32
C ARG A 49 -5.55 -20.21 13.10
N LYS A 50 -6.78 -19.90 12.70
CA LYS A 50 -7.21 -18.55 12.28
C LYS A 50 -7.26 -17.57 13.45
N GLU A 51 -7.59 -18.05 14.63
CA GLU A 51 -7.71 -17.31 15.90
C GLU A 51 -6.36 -16.94 16.51
N VAL A 52 -5.27 -17.60 16.10
CA VAL A 52 -3.92 -17.30 16.60
C VAL A 52 -3.31 -16.16 15.79
N VAL A 53 -3.14 -15.01 16.44
CA VAL A 53 -2.48 -13.84 15.87
C VAL A 53 -0.99 -14.11 15.62
N GLY A 54 -0.53 -13.81 14.41
CA GLY A 54 0.87 -13.96 14.05
C GLY A 54 1.09 -13.94 12.53
N MET A 55 2.35 -13.81 12.12
CA MET A 55 2.73 -13.93 10.71
C MET A 55 2.57 -15.37 10.22
N VAL A 56 2.26 -15.51 8.93
CA VAL A 56 2.28 -16.79 8.22
C VAL A 56 3.66 -16.96 7.60
N ASP A 57 4.34 -18.05 7.94
CA ASP A 57 5.60 -18.42 7.31
C ASP A 57 5.29 -19.06 5.94
N ASP A 58 5.85 -18.46 4.89
CA ASP A 58 5.62 -18.90 3.52
C ASP A 58 6.15 -20.30 3.24
N ARG A 59 7.21 -20.73 3.93
CA ARG A 59 7.80 -22.07 3.78
C ARG A 59 6.90 -23.15 4.37
N VAL A 60 6.18 -22.82 5.44
CA VAL A 60 5.17 -23.70 6.03
C VAL A 60 3.93 -23.69 5.14
N CYS A 61 3.45 -22.51 4.77
CA CYS A 61 2.19 -22.39 4.05
C CYS A 61 2.21 -22.94 2.61
N LYS A 62 3.36 -22.90 1.94
CA LYS A 62 3.53 -23.51 0.60
C LYS A 62 3.30 -25.02 0.59
N LYS A 63 3.32 -25.69 1.75
CA LYS A 63 3.03 -27.13 1.88
C LYS A 63 1.52 -27.42 1.94
N CYS A 64 0.67 -26.41 2.05
CA CYS A 64 -0.78 -26.56 2.07
C CYS A 64 -1.30 -27.03 0.69
N PRO A 65 -2.22 -28.00 0.63
CA PRO A 65 -2.76 -28.48 -0.63
C PRO A 65 -3.64 -27.42 -1.32
N PRO A 66 -3.63 -27.32 -2.66
CA PRO A 66 -4.55 -26.45 -3.39
C PRO A 66 -6.01 -26.78 -3.06
N GLN A 67 -6.84 -25.76 -2.83
CA GLN A 67 -8.25 -25.93 -2.50
C GLN A 67 -9.13 -25.56 -3.70
N ARG A 68 -10.28 -26.24 -3.84
CA ARG A 68 -11.32 -25.85 -4.80
C ARG A 68 -11.88 -24.49 -4.39
N LEU A 69 -12.19 -23.63 -5.36
CA LEU A 69 -12.75 -22.31 -5.08
C LEU A 69 -14.11 -22.39 -4.36
N SER A 70 -14.94 -23.41 -4.65
CA SER A 70 -16.21 -23.62 -3.94
C SER A 70 -16.04 -23.79 -2.43
N ARG A 71 -15.08 -24.62 -2.01
CA ARG A 71 -14.76 -24.84 -0.59
C ARG A 71 -14.24 -23.55 0.06
N PHE A 72 -13.46 -22.75 -0.66
CA PHE A 72 -12.99 -21.47 -0.13
C PHE A 72 -14.10 -20.43 -0.03
N GLN A 73 -15.03 -20.43 -0.98
CA GLN A 73 -16.25 -19.60 -0.95
C GLN A 73 -17.13 -19.95 0.25
N GLU A 74 -17.36 -21.24 0.53
CA GLU A 74 -18.06 -21.71 1.73
C GLU A 74 -17.40 -21.20 3.03
N GLU A 75 -16.06 -21.24 3.12
CA GLU A 75 -15.35 -20.68 4.27
C GLU A 75 -15.44 -19.15 4.31
N CYS A 76 -15.37 -18.46 3.18
CA CYS A 76 -15.46 -17.00 3.08
C CYS A 76 -16.79 -16.47 3.62
N HIS A 77 -17.91 -17.14 3.29
CA HIS A 77 -19.24 -16.77 3.77
C HIS A 77 -19.41 -16.86 5.29
N LYS A 78 -18.51 -17.54 6.00
CA LYS A 78 -18.52 -17.59 7.49
C LYS A 78 -17.96 -16.32 8.13
N TYR A 79 -17.25 -15.48 7.37
CA TYR A 79 -16.68 -14.23 7.87
C TYR A 79 -17.67 -13.08 7.69
N ARG A 80 -17.88 -12.31 8.75
CA ARG A 80 -18.70 -11.10 8.72
C ARG A 80 -17.98 -9.89 8.17
N THR A 81 -16.65 -9.90 8.22
CA THR A 81 -15.80 -8.81 7.76
C THR A 81 -14.85 -9.35 6.71
N LEU A 82 -14.84 -8.72 5.54
CA LEU A 82 -13.96 -9.06 4.43
C LEU A 82 -13.01 -7.90 4.19
N VAL A 83 -11.73 -8.21 4.01
CA VAL A 83 -10.68 -7.21 3.80
C VAL A 83 -10.00 -7.48 2.47
N ILE A 84 -10.05 -6.51 1.57
CA ILE A 84 -9.35 -6.55 0.29
C ILE A 84 -8.28 -5.46 0.30
N LYS A 85 -7.02 -5.86 0.20
CA LYS A 85 -5.90 -4.93 0.04
C LYS A 85 -5.73 -4.56 -1.43
N GLY A 86 -6.09 -3.32 -1.79
CA GLY A 86 -5.74 -2.72 -3.08
C GLY A 86 -4.38 -2.00 -3.03
N VAL A 87 -3.60 -2.06 -4.11
CA VAL A 87 -2.33 -1.32 -4.25
C VAL A 87 -2.27 -0.43 -5.49
N ARG A 88 -3.32 -0.44 -6.33
CA ARG A 88 -3.42 0.30 -7.61
C ARG A 88 -4.81 0.87 -7.82
N VAL A 89 -5.36 1.53 -6.80
CA VAL A 89 -6.60 2.31 -6.89
C VAL A 89 -6.18 3.77 -6.91
N PHE A 90 -6.20 4.40 -8.09
CA PHE A 90 -5.73 5.77 -8.30
C PHE A 90 -6.85 6.82 -8.28
N ASP A 91 -8.10 6.38 -8.21
CA ASP A 91 -9.24 7.28 -8.12
C ASP A 91 -10.27 6.65 -7.19
N LEU A 92 -10.57 7.34 -6.09
CA LEU A 92 -11.53 6.87 -5.10
C LEU A 92 -12.94 6.75 -5.70
N ALA A 93 -13.26 7.55 -6.72
CA ALA A 93 -14.57 7.53 -7.37
C ALA A 93 -14.88 6.17 -8.04
N VAL A 94 -13.88 5.35 -8.36
CA VAL A 94 -14.12 4.00 -8.91
C VAL A 94 -14.77 3.06 -7.90
N LEU A 95 -14.73 3.41 -6.61
CA LEU A 95 -15.39 2.65 -5.54
C LEU A 95 -16.83 3.12 -5.30
N ALA A 96 -17.26 4.26 -5.87
CA ALA A 96 -18.60 4.81 -5.62
C ALA A 96 -19.73 3.79 -5.88
N PRO A 97 -19.73 2.99 -6.97
CA PRO A 97 -20.78 1.98 -7.17
C PRO A 97 -20.84 0.92 -6.07
N LEU A 98 -19.70 0.58 -5.43
CA LEU A 98 -19.66 -0.37 -4.32
C LEU A 98 -20.11 0.28 -3.01
N MET A 99 -19.80 1.56 -2.80
CA MET A 99 -20.16 2.29 -1.59
C MET A 99 -21.63 2.71 -1.58
N GLN A 100 -22.24 2.87 -2.76
CA GLN A 100 -23.66 3.16 -2.91
C GLN A 100 -24.54 1.91 -2.88
N ASP A 101 -23.95 0.72 -2.96
CA ASP A 101 -24.69 -0.54 -2.90
C ASP A 101 -25.16 -0.79 -1.46
N PRO A 102 -26.47 -0.76 -1.16
CA PRO A 102 -26.99 -0.87 0.20
C PRO A 102 -26.76 -2.24 0.83
N THR A 103 -26.34 -3.23 0.04
CA THR A 103 -26.02 -4.58 0.53
C THR A 103 -24.55 -4.72 0.94
N LEU A 104 -23.76 -3.64 0.87
CA LEU A 104 -22.37 -3.58 1.34
C LEU A 104 -22.17 -2.44 2.33
N ASP A 105 -21.64 -2.76 3.51
CA ASP A 105 -21.09 -1.76 4.44
C ASP A 105 -19.60 -1.55 4.13
N LEU A 106 -19.32 -0.91 2.99
CA LEU A 106 -17.94 -0.73 2.52
C LEU A 106 -17.27 0.46 3.20
N LYS A 107 -16.19 0.19 3.94
CA LYS A 107 -15.31 1.20 4.51
C LYS A 107 -13.95 1.19 3.82
N VAL A 108 -13.37 2.38 3.61
CA VAL A 108 -12.07 2.56 2.94
C VAL A 108 -11.03 3.07 3.95
N ILE A 109 -9.99 2.29 4.17
CA ILE A 109 -8.80 2.71 4.91
C ILE A 109 -7.70 3.00 3.90
N HIS A 110 -7.30 4.26 3.80
CA HIS A 110 -6.23 4.69 2.90
C HIS A 110 -4.94 4.89 3.69
N LEU A 111 -4.01 3.93 3.58
CA LEU A 111 -2.66 4.07 4.12
C LEU A 111 -1.85 5.04 3.24
N VAL A 112 -1.56 6.21 3.78
CA VAL A 112 -0.72 7.24 3.15
C VAL A 112 0.69 7.25 3.77
N ARG A 113 1.68 7.72 3.02
CA ARG A 113 3.09 7.73 3.44
C ARG A 113 3.80 8.92 2.82
N ASP A 114 4.88 9.40 3.45
CA ASP A 114 5.71 10.48 2.91
C ASP A 114 6.11 10.17 1.46
N PRO A 115 5.73 11.02 0.48
CA PRO A 115 6.04 10.79 -0.92
C PRO A 115 7.53 10.61 -1.22
N ARG A 116 8.42 11.23 -0.43
CA ARG A 116 9.88 11.07 -0.55
C ARG A 116 10.30 9.66 -0.14
N ALA A 117 9.68 9.11 0.91
CA ALA A 117 9.88 7.73 1.31
C ALA A 117 9.31 6.71 0.29
N VAL A 118 8.22 7.06 -0.39
CA VAL A 118 7.68 6.26 -1.50
C VAL A 118 8.64 6.27 -2.70
N ALA A 119 9.13 7.45 -3.12
CA ALA A 119 10.14 7.59 -4.17
C ALA A 119 11.41 6.77 -3.86
N SER A 120 11.97 6.92 -2.66
CA SER A 120 13.14 6.17 -2.21
C SER A 120 12.91 4.66 -2.28
N SER A 121 11.74 4.18 -1.83
CA SER A 121 11.38 2.77 -1.90
C SER A 121 11.26 2.27 -3.35
N ARG A 122 10.73 3.10 -4.26
CA ARG A 122 10.57 2.77 -5.67
C ARG A 122 11.92 2.65 -6.39
N ILE A 123 12.82 3.60 -6.15
CA ILE A 123 14.20 3.58 -6.67
C ILE A 123 14.94 2.33 -6.17
N LYS A 124 14.89 2.08 -4.86
CA LYS A 124 15.54 0.90 -4.25
C LYS A 124 14.97 -0.43 -4.77
N SER A 125 13.68 -0.46 -5.06
CA SER A 125 12.97 -1.67 -5.54
C SER A 125 12.84 -1.72 -7.07
N ARG A 126 13.72 -1.02 -7.81
CA ARG A 126 13.61 -0.83 -9.27
C ARG A 126 13.35 -2.13 -10.04
N HIS A 127 14.06 -3.21 -9.72
CA HIS A 127 13.91 -4.50 -10.43
C HIS A 127 12.50 -5.09 -10.29
N GLY A 128 11.81 -4.84 -9.17
CA GLY A 128 10.45 -5.31 -8.94
C GLY A 128 9.35 -4.34 -9.40
N LEU A 129 9.66 -3.04 -9.59
CA LEU A 129 8.66 -2.01 -9.88
C LEU A 129 8.78 -1.36 -11.26
N ILE A 130 9.86 -1.58 -12.01
CA ILE A 130 10.10 -0.86 -13.27
C ILE A 130 8.90 -0.92 -14.25
N ARG A 131 8.29 -2.10 -14.42
CA ARG A 131 7.12 -2.28 -15.29
C ARG A 131 5.91 -1.48 -14.79
N GLU A 132 5.69 -1.47 -13.48
CA GLU A 132 4.58 -0.73 -12.87
C GLU A 132 4.84 0.78 -12.93
N SER A 133 6.05 1.25 -12.62
CA SER A 133 6.43 2.66 -12.77
C SER A 133 6.22 3.14 -14.21
N LEU A 134 6.57 2.34 -15.21
CA LEU A 134 6.32 2.65 -16.62
C LEU A 134 4.82 2.73 -16.92
N GLN A 135 4.01 1.80 -16.41
CA GLN A 135 2.56 1.82 -16.58
C GLN A 135 1.93 3.05 -15.93
N VAL A 136 2.36 3.42 -14.72
CA VAL A 136 1.89 4.63 -14.03
C VAL A 136 2.25 5.88 -14.83
N VAL A 137 3.49 6.01 -15.29
CA VAL A 137 3.92 7.14 -16.12
C VAL A 137 3.11 7.24 -17.42
N ARG A 138 2.72 6.12 -18.01
CA ARG A 138 1.85 6.07 -19.21
C ARG A 138 0.41 6.49 -18.93
N SER A 139 -0.08 6.33 -17.70
CA SER A 139 -1.44 6.74 -17.30
C SER A 139 -1.59 8.24 -17.02
N ARG A 140 -0.50 9.00 -17.18
CA ARG A 140 -0.45 10.44 -16.97
C ARG A 140 -1.42 11.16 -17.92
N ASP A 141 -2.14 12.16 -17.40
CA ASP A 141 -3.01 13.02 -18.21
C ASP A 141 -2.15 13.87 -19.18
N PRO A 142 -2.33 13.74 -20.50
CA PRO A 142 -1.56 14.52 -21.48
C PRO A 142 -1.89 16.02 -21.46
N ARG A 143 -3.01 16.43 -20.83
CA ARG A 143 -3.43 17.83 -20.73
C ARG A 143 -2.74 18.59 -19.60
N ILE A 144 -2.13 17.88 -18.64
CA ILE A 144 -1.41 18.48 -17.52
C ILE A 144 0.03 18.78 -17.96
N HIS A 145 0.44 20.05 -17.84
CA HIS A 145 1.77 20.50 -18.20
C HIS A 145 2.87 19.65 -17.54
N ARG A 146 3.92 19.35 -18.32
CA ARG A 146 5.07 18.60 -17.83
C ARG A 146 5.95 19.46 -16.96
N MET A 147 5.95 19.18 -15.65
CA MET A 147 6.99 19.70 -14.79
C MET A 147 8.34 19.14 -15.28
N PRO A 148 9.31 20.01 -15.60
CA PRO A 148 10.63 19.56 -16.02
C PRO A 148 11.33 18.86 -14.85
N PHE A 149 12.17 17.89 -15.17
CA PHE A 149 13.07 17.32 -14.17
C PHE A 149 14.12 18.36 -13.78
N LEU A 150 14.28 18.60 -12.48
CA LEU A 150 15.27 19.53 -11.92
C LEU A 150 16.71 19.11 -12.24
N ASP A 151 16.94 17.82 -12.51
CA ASP A 151 18.19 17.31 -13.03
C ASP A 151 18.04 16.85 -14.49
N ALA A 152 18.35 17.75 -15.42
CA ALA A 152 18.30 17.49 -16.86
C ALA A 152 19.51 16.68 -17.37
N GLY A 153 20.57 16.51 -16.58
CA GLY A 153 21.79 15.77 -16.95
C GLY A 153 21.59 14.26 -17.05
N HIS A 154 20.47 13.76 -16.51
CA HIS A 154 20.04 12.36 -16.58
C HIS A 154 19.18 12.01 -17.81
N LYS A 155 19.10 12.89 -18.82
CA LYS A 155 18.48 12.56 -20.11
C LYS A 155 19.28 11.48 -20.85
N LEU A 156 18.70 10.28 -20.91
CA LEU A 156 18.72 9.27 -22.00
C LEU A 156 20.02 8.89 -22.74
N GLY A 157 21.22 9.37 -22.37
CA GLY A 157 22.45 9.11 -23.14
C GLY A 157 23.74 8.86 -22.34
N ALA A 158 23.81 9.20 -21.05
CA ALA A 158 25.03 8.98 -20.28
C ALA A 158 25.00 7.60 -19.60
N LYS A 159 25.68 6.61 -20.20
CA LYS A 159 26.20 5.44 -19.48
C LYS A 159 27.22 5.92 -18.44
N LYS A 160 26.75 6.38 -17.28
CA LYS A 160 27.51 6.27 -16.04
C LYS A 160 27.00 5.05 -15.29
N GLU A 161 27.95 4.27 -14.79
CA GLU A 161 27.73 3.01 -14.09
C GLU A 161 26.55 3.11 -13.10
N GLY A 162 25.46 2.37 -13.36
CA GLY A 162 24.64 1.80 -12.29
C GLY A 162 23.30 2.41 -11.87
N GLY A 163 22.71 3.45 -12.49
CA GLY A 163 21.39 3.91 -11.99
C GLY A 163 20.57 4.98 -12.72
N GLY A 164 21.11 5.70 -13.70
CA GLY A 164 20.49 6.96 -14.14
C GLY A 164 19.12 6.92 -14.83
N GLY A 165 18.83 5.89 -15.64
CA GLY A 165 17.56 5.80 -16.38
C GLY A 165 16.39 5.24 -15.57
N SER A 166 16.66 4.38 -14.58
CA SER A 166 15.62 3.75 -13.76
C SER A 166 15.00 4.72 -12.76
N ASP A 167 15.81 5.61 -12.22
CA ASP A 167 15.41 6.57 -11.20
C ASP A 167 14.47 7.62 -11.82
N TYR A 168 14.69 7.96 -13.08
CA TYR A 168 13.80 8.82 -13.87
C TYR A 168 12.36 8.29 -13.92
N HIS A 169 12.16 6.99 -14.19
CA HIS A 169 10.82 6.41 -14.23
C HIS A 169 10.19 6.30 -12.85
N ALA A 170 10.99 5.97 -11.82
CA ALA A 170 10.50 5.91 -10.44
C ALA A 170 10.04 7.29 -9.93
N LEU A 171 10.81 8.34 -10.23
CA LEU A 171 10.48 9.73 -9.88
C LEU A 171 9.35 10.27 -10.76
N GLY A 172 9.33 9.96 -12.06
CA GLY A 172 8.24 10.37 -12.96
C GLY A 172 6.90 9.73 -12.59
N ALA A 173 6.91 8.52 -12.04
CA ALA A 173 5.70 7.90 -11.50
C ALA A 173 5.12 8.67 -10.30
N MET A 174 5.96 9.38 -9.53
CA MET A 174 5.50 10.17 -8.38
C MET A 174 4.59 11.31 -8.79
N GLU A 175 4.76 11.90 -9.97
CA GLU A 175 3.87 12.94 -10.46
C GLU A 175 2.42 12.45 -10.58
N VAL A 176 2.23 11.26 -11.16
CA VAL A 176 0.90 10.65 -11.30
C VAL A 176 0.37 10.17 -9.95
N ILE A 177 1.20 9.53 -9.14
CA ILE A 177 0.82 9.04 -7.80
C ILE A 177 0.39 10.20 -6.91
N CYS A 178 1.14 11.30 -6.90
CA CYS A 178 0.85 12.45 -6.06
C CYS A 178 -0.35 13.25 -6.57
N SER A 179 -0.53 13.38 -7.88
CA SER A 179 -1.76 13.96 -8.45
C SER A 179 -3.00 13.16 -8.05
N SER A 180 -2.94 11.84 -8.19
CA SER A 180 -3.99 10.90 -7.75
C SER A 180 -4.25 10.98 -6.23
N MET A 181 -3.19 11.03 -5.43
CA MET A 181 -3.30 11.18 -3.98
C MET A 181 -3.94 12.52 -3.63
N ALA A 182 -3.54 13.63 -4.28
CA ALA A 182 -4.14 14.94 -4.06
C ALA A 182 -5.65 14.91 -4.33
N LYS A 183 -6.07 14.37 -5.48
CA LYS A 183 -7.49 14.21 -5.82
C LYS A 183 -8.25 13.40 -4.78
N THR A 184 -7.67 12.29 -4.34
CA THR A 184 -8.26 11.40 -3.32
C THR A 184 -8.42 12.12 -1.98
N LEU A 185 -7.39 12.83 -1.52
CA LEU A 185 -7.42 13.58 -0.26
C LEU A 185 -8.38 14.77 -0.32
N GLN A 186 -8.48 15.45 -1.47
CA GLN A 186 -9.47 16.52 -1.66
C GLN A 186 -10.90 15.99 -1.59
N THR A 187 -11.15 14.83 -2.21
CA THR A 187 -12.45 14.15 -2.10
C THR A 187 -12.73 13.75 -0.65
N ALA A 188 -11.71 13.32 0.10
CA ALA A 188 -11.89 12.98 1.52
C ALA A 188 -12.15 14.19 2.42
N LEU A 189 -11.59 15.36 2.11
CA LEU A 189 -11.85 16.62 2.82
C LEU A 189 -13.26 17.15 2.59
N HIS A 190 -13.78 16.96 1.38
CA HIS A 190 -15.13 17.35 1.00
C HIS A 190 -15.89 16.11 0.52
N PRO A 191 -16.23 15.19 1.45
CA PRO A 191 -16.74 13.89 1.09
C PRO A 191 -18.13 14.02 0.45
N PRO A 192 -18.36 13.40 -0.71
CA PRO A 192 -19.72 13.19 -1.20
C PRO A 192 -20.47 12.24 -0.27
N ASP A 193 -21.80 12.22 -0.36
CA ASP A 193 -22.68 11.44 0.52
C ASP A 193 -22.29 9.96 0.63
N TRP A 194 -21.88 9.34 -0.49
CA TRP A 194 -21.48 7.93 -0.52
C TRP A 194 -20.15 7.64 0.21
N LEU A 195 -19.35 8.67 0.49
CA LEU A 195 -18.04 8.53 1.15
C LEU A 195 -18.09 8.95 2.63
N GLN A 196 -19.04 9.82 2.98
CA GLN A 196 -19.11 10.44 4.31
C GLN A 196 -19.17 9.38 5.42
N GLY A 197 -18.25 9.48 6.39
CA GLY A 197 -18.14 8.52 7.50
C GLY A 197 -17.55 7.15 7.13
N ASN A 198 -17.33 6.87 5.85
CA ASN A 198 -16.87 5.57 5.35
C ASN A 198 -15.43 5.59 4.79
N TYR A 199 -14.69 6.67 5.04
CA TYR A 199 -13.28 6.80 4.67
C TYR A 199 -12.42 7.27 5.83
N MET A 200 -11.23 6.67 5.96
CA MET A 200 -10.22 7.09 6.92
C MET A 200 -8.83 7.06 6.26
N ALA A 201 -8.11 8.18 6.33
CA ALA A 201 -6.70 8.22 5.99
C ALA A 201 -5.86 7.82 7.22
N VAL A 202 -4.91 6.90 7.03
CA VAL A 202 -3.97 6.46 8.07
C VAL A 202 -2.58 6.81 7.60
N ARG A 203 -1.92 7.74 8.30
CA ARG A 203 -0.55 8.13 7.98
C ARG A 203 0.43 7.10 8.53
N TYR A 204 1.24 6.52 7.65
CA TYR A 204 2.22 5.50 7.99
C TYR A 204 3.15 5.95 9.13
N GLU A 205 3.55 7.21 9.11
CA GLU A 205 4.45 7.78 10.12
C GLU A 205 3.82 7.76 11.51
N ASP A 206 2.54 8.12 11.64
CA ASP A 206 1.81 8.06 12.92
C ASP A 206 1.57 6.60 13.34
N LEU A 207 1.25 5.72 12.39
CA LEU A 207 1.05 4.30 12.64
C LEU A 207 2.27 3.65 13.29
N VAL A 208 3.47 3.98 12.83
CA VAL A 208 4.68 3.31 13.35
C VAL A 208 5.26 4.00 14.58
N VAL A 209 4.92 5.27 14.83
CA VAL A 209 5.32 6.01 16.05
C VAL A 209 4.37 5.72 17.22
N GLU A 210 3.06 5.72 16.98
CA GLU A 210 2.01 5.41 17.97
C GLU A 210 1.18 4.19 17.52
N PRO A 211 1.76 2.98 17.46
CA PRO A 211 1.11 1.80 16.88
C PRO A 211 -0.17 1.38 17.57
N ILE A 212 -0.22 1.37 18.91
CA ILE A 212 -1.41 0.94 19.65
C ILE A 212 -2.56 1.93 19.50
N LYS A 213 -2.27 3.23 19.54
CA LYS A 213 -3.25 4.29 19.33
C LYS A 213 -3.86 4.19 17.93
N THR A 214 -3.02 4.10 16.91
CA THR A 214 -3.47 3.98 15.51
C THR A 214 -4.25 2.68 15.28
N LEU A 215 -3.80 1.56 15.84
CA LEU A 215 -4.50 0.28 15.77
C LEU A 215 -5.93 0.39 16.34
N ARG A 216 -6.09 0.97 17.53
CA ARG A 216 -7.40 1.18 18.17
C ARG A 216 -8.30 2.10 17.36
N GLN A 217 -7.76 3.17 16.78
CA GLN A 217 -8.51 4.06 15.89
C GLN A 217 -9.02 3.32 14.65
N VAL A 218 -8.15 2.52 14.02
CA VAL A 218 -8.50 1.75 12.82
C VAL A 218 -9.57 0.71 13.13
N TYR A 219 -9.42 -0.04 14.22
CA TYR A 219 -10.40 -1.05 14.63
C TYR A 219 -11.74 -0.42 15.01
N GLY A 220 -11.72 0.71 15.74
CA GLY A 220 -12.92 1.47 16.06
C GLY A 220 -13.64 1.97 14.81
N PHE A 221 -12.91 2.49 13.82
CA PHE A 221 -13.49 2.93 12.55
C PHE A 221 -14.22 1.80 11.81
N VAL A 222 -13.74 0.56 11.89
CA VAL A 222 -14.40 -0.62 11.29
C VAL A 222 -15.31 -1.39 12.27
N ASN A 223 -15.66 -0.81 13.41
CA ASN A 223 -16.53 -1.41 14.43
C ASN A 223 -16.03 -2.77 14.96
N LEU A 224 -14.72 -2.94 15.12
CA LEU A 224 -14.10 -4.13 15.68
C LEU A 224 -13.40 -3.83 17.02
N ALA A 225 -13.31 -4.84 17.88
CA ALA A 225 -12.53 -4.77 19.11
C ALA A 225 -11.10 -5.27 18.86
N VAL A 226 -10.12 -4.56 19.44
CA VAL A 226 -8.71 -4.99 19.41
C VAL A 226 -8.48 -6.01 20.51
N SER A 227 -7.85 -7.15 20.20
CA SER A 227 -7.42 -8.12 21.21
C SER A 227 -6.03 -7.78 21.78
N PRO A 228 -5.72 -8.16 23.03
CA PRO A 228 -4.39 -7.97 23.60
C PRO A 228 -3.26 -8.61 22.76
N GLU A 229 -3.52 -9.76 22.13
CA GLU A 229 -2.58 -10.43 21.25
C GLU A 229 -2.29 -9.61 20.00
N MET A 230 -3.30 -8.91 19.46
CA MET A 230 -3.14 -8.02 18.32
C MET A 230 -2.33 -6.77 18.67
N GLU A 231 -2.53 -6.21 19.86
CA GLU A 231 -1.70 -5.09 20.36
C GLU A 231 -0.23 -5.52 20.48
N LYS A 232 0.01 -6.65 21.14
CA LYS A 232 1.34 -7.23 21.30
C LYS A 232 1.99 -7.54 19.94
N PHE A 233 1.24 -8.12 19.02
CA PHE A 233 1.72 -8.40 17.66
C PHE A 233 2.12 -7.12 16.92
N THR A 234 1.30 -6.08 17.02
CA THR A 234 1.56 -4.80 16.37
C THR A 234 2.84 -4.15 16.89
N LEU A 235 3.02 -4.11 18.21
CA LEU A 235 4.26 -3.60 18.83
C LEU A 235 5.49 -4.39 18.37
N ASN A 236 5.41 -5.72 18.39
CA ASN A 236 6.52 -6.57 17.94
C ASN A 236 6.90 -6.31 16.48
N MET A 237 5.91 -6.05 15.61
CA MET A 237 6.15 -5.79 14.19
C MET A 237 6.81 -4.42 13.94
N THR A 238 6.58 -3.43 14.81
CA THR A 238 7.15 -2.07 14.71
C THR A 238 8.46 -1.88 15.49
N SER A 239 8.83 -2.84 16.34
CA SER A 239 10.03 -2.81 17.19
C SER A 239 11.07 -3.87 16.79
N GLY A 240 11.10 -4.26 15.51
CA GLY A 240 12.02 -5.27 15.02
C GLY A 240 13.50 -4.83 14.98
N PRO A 241 14.43 -5.78 14.74
CA PRO A 241 15.88 -5.56 14.91
C PRO A 241 16.53 -4.63 13.87
N GLY A 242 15.84 -4.27 12.78
CA GLY A 242 16.36 -3.32 11.81
C GLY A 242 15.71 -3.37 10.43
N TYR A 243 16.36 -2.71 9.48
CA TYR A 243 15.89 -2.59 8.10
C TYR A 243 16.22 -3.84 7.26
N SER A 244 15.24 -4.41 6.54
CA SER A 244 15.47 -5.52 5.61
C SER A 244 15.86 -5.04 4.21
N SER A 245 16.91 -5.61 3.62
CA SER A 245 17.35 -5.30 2.26
C SER A 245 16.43 -5.88 1.17
N LYS A 246 15.57 -6.84 1.50
CA LYS A 246 14.67 -7.50 0.54
C LYS A 246 13.37 -6.71 0.38
N PRO A 247 13.07 -6.20 -0.83
CA PRO A 247 11.80 -5.52 -1.07
C PRO A 247 10.62 -6.51 -0.97
N PHE A 248 9.44 -6.00 -0.63
CA PHE A 248 8.17 -6.75 -0.54
C PHE A 248 8.06 -7.84 0.54
N VAL A 249 9.12 -8.11 1.31
CA VAL A 249 9.07 -9.03 2.45
C VAL A 249 8.45 -8.31 3.65
N VAL A 250 7.39 -8.90 4.20
CA VAL A 250 6.79 -8.46 5.47
C VAL A 250 7.62 -9.06 6.61
N SER A 251 8.15 -8.19 7.47
CA SER A 251 8.95 -8.59 8.63
C SER A 251 8.80 -7.53 9.72
N ALA A 252 9.10 -7.90 10.96
CA ALA A 252 9.31 -6.91 12.01
C ALA A 252 10.46 -5.98 11.61
N ARG A 253 10.28 -4.66 11.79
CA ARG A 253 11.27 -3.64 11.42
C ARG A 253 11.30 -2.54 12.48
N ASN A 254 12.45 -1.89 12.61
CA ASN A 254 12.57 -0.70 13.44
C ASN A 254 11.86 0.48 12.74
N ALA A 255 10.77 0.95 13.33
CA ALA A 255 9.97 2.07 12.84
C ALA A 255 10.81 3.34 12.61
N THR A 256 11.56 3.78 13.62
CA THR A 256 12.31 5.05 13.60
C THR A 256 13.32 5.10 12.46
N GLN A 257 14.07 4.02 12.24
CA GLN A 257 15.02 3.93 11.12
C GLN A 257 14.29 3.96 9.76
N ALA A 258 13.12 3.34 9.66
CA ALA A 258 12.37 3.28 8.40
C ALA A 258 11.75 4.63 7.99
N LEU A 259 11.49 5.51 8.97
CA LEU A 259 10.91 6.85 8.74
C LEU A 259 11.88 7.81 8.07
N SER A 260 13.12 7.86 8.56
CA SER A 260 14.14 8.81 8.09
C SER A 260 15.05 8.25 7.00
N ALA A 261 14.92 6.97 6.62
CA ALA A 261 15.78 6.30 5.63
C ALA A 261 15.87 7.03 4.28
N TRP A 262 14.82 7.73 3.85
CA TRP A 262 14.84 8.47 2.59
C TRP A 262 15.77 9.69 2.63
N ARG A 263 15.96 10.29 3.81
CA ARG A 263 16.82 11.48 4.01
C ARG A 263 18.27 11.16 3.68
N THR A 264 18.70 9.93 3.93
CA THR A 264 20.06 9.49 3.60
C THR A 264 20.18 8.90 2.20
N ALA A 265 19.10 8.30 1.68
CA ALA A 265 19.09 7.55 0.44
C ALA A 265 18.87 8.40 -0.83
N LEU A 266 18.17 9.53 -0.73
CA LEU A 266 17.88 10.40 -1.88
C LEU A 266 18.88 11.56 -1.98
N SER A 267 19.13 12.02 -3.20
CA SER A 267 19.82 13.30 -3.42
C SER A 267 18.88 14.47 -3.12
N TYR A 268 19.45 15.64 -2.80
CA TYR A 268 18.66 16.86 -2.56
C TYR A 268 17.78 17.22 -3.77
N GLN A 269 18.31 17.10 -4.99
CA GLN A 269 17.55 17.34 -6.23
C GLN A 269 16.38 16.36 -6.39
N GLN A 270 16.59 15.07 -6.09
CA GLN A 270 15.49 14.08 -6.11
C GLN A 270 14.41 14.42 -5.09
N ILE A 271 14.81 14.88 -3.89
CA ILE A 271 13.89 15.34 -2.84
C ILE A 271 13.08 16.53 -3.35
N LYS A 272 13.73 17.58 -3.86
CA LYS A 272 13.04 18.77 -4.39
C LYS A 272 12.10 18.42 -5.54
N GLN A 273 12.48 17.48 -6.41
CA GLN A 273 11.62 17.01 -7.48
C GLN A 273 10.33 16.38 -6.96
N VAL A 274 10.44 15.50 -5.95
CA VAL A 274 9.28 14.86 -5.33
C VAL A 274 8.43 15.90 -4.60
N GLU A 275 9.05 16.82 -3.87
CA GLU A 275 8.33 17.90 -3.19
C GLU A 275 7.53 18.78 -4.15
N GLU A 276 8.05 19.03 -5.35
CA GLU A 276 7.35 19.80 -6.37
C GLU A 276 6.12 19.04 -6.91
N TYR A 277 6.31 17.78 -7.30
CA TYR A 277 5.23 16.90 -7.73
C TYR A 277 4.15 16.70 -6.66
N CYS A 278 4.55 16.71 -5.40
CA CYS A 278 3.72 16.28 -4.28
C CYS A 278 3.39 17.42 -3.30
N HIS A 279 3.59 18.68 -3.67
CA HIS A 279 3.41 19.82 -2.76
C HIS A 279 2.02 19.83 -2.11
N GLN A 280 0.97 19.58 -2.89
CA GLN A 280 -0.41 19.60 -2.43
C GLN A 280 -0.72 18.46 -1.43
N PRO A 281 -0.52 17.16 -1.76
CA PRO A 281 -0.77 16.09 -0.80
C PRO A 281 0.17 16.18 0.41
N MET A 282 1.40 16.67 0.24
CA MET A 282 2.31 16.91 1.37
C MET A 282 1.76 17.95 2.35
N ALA A 283 1.24 19.07 1.85
CA ALA A 283 0.63 20.09 2.70
C ALA A 283 -0.61 19.58 3.45
N LEU A 284 -1.44 18.75 2.81
CA LEU A 284 -2.62 18.15 3.46
C LEU A 284 -2.24 17.11 4.52
N LEU A 285 -1.21 16.30 4.26
CA LEU A 285 -0.76 15.25 5.16
C LEU A 285 0.23 15.73 6.23
N GLY A 286 0.58 17.02 6.22
CA GLY A 286 1.50 17.61 7.20
C GLY A 286 2.95 17.15 7.01
N TYR A 287 3.42 16.99 5.78
CA TYR A 287 4.83 16.75 5.48
C TYR A 287 5.53 18.07 5.15
N GLU A 288 6.52 18.45 5.97
CA GLU A 288 7.32 19.66 5.75
C GLU A 288 8.31 19.46 4.61
N ARG A 289 8.40 20.49 3.77
CA ARG A 289 9.41 20.59 2.71
C ARG A 289 10.74 21.02 3.33
N VAL A 290 11.82 20.62 2.68
CA VAL A 290 13.18 21.04 3.07
C VAL A 290 13.68 22.18 2.18
N ASP A 291 14.43 23.10 2.76
CA ASP A 291 14.98 24.26 2.05
C ASP A 291 16.49 24.15 1.78
N SER A 292 17.17 23.22 2.46
CA SER A 292 18.61 23.00 2.26
C SER A 292 19.03 21.53 2.41
N PRO A 293 20.18 21.13 1.83
CA PRO A 293 20.76 19.79 2.05
C PRO A 293 21.05 19.48 3.52
N GLU A 294 21.43 20.48 4.31
CA GLU A 294 21.74 20.34 5.74
C GLU A 294 20.48 19.94 6.52
N GLU A 295 19.35 20.58 6.21
CA GLU A 295 18.05 20.25 6.83
C GLU A 295 17.61 18.81 6.53
N VAL A 296 17.93 18.29 5.34
CA VAL A 296 17.68 16.88 5.02
C VAL A 296 18.46 15.97 5.96
N ARG A 297 19.72 16.29 6.24
CA ARG A 297 20.64 15.44 7.00
C ARG A 297 20.45 15.54 8.52
N ASP A 298 19.81 16.60 9.00
CA ASP A 298 19.43 16.73 10.41
C ASP A 298 18.30 15.76 10.78
N LEU A 299 18.67 14.58 11.29
CA LEU A 299 17.74 13.55 11.74
C LEU A 299 17.05 13.88 13.08
N SER A 300 17.53 14.89 13.81
CA SER A 300 16.90 15.33 15.07
C SER A 300 15.66 16.19 14.82
N ARG A 301 15.62 16.89 13.69
CA ARG A 301 14.48 17.69 13.25
C ARG A 301 13.36 16.83 12.65
N THR A 302 12.17 16.93 13.24
CA THR A 302 10.94 16.39 12.65
C THR A 302 10.52 17.18 11.41
N LEU A 303 10.10 16.46 10.37
CA LEU A 303 9.47 17.02 9.17
C LEU A 303 7.97 16.70 9.11
N LEU A 304 7.38 16.40 10.26
CA LEU A 304 5.97 16.06 10.40
C LEU A 304 5.24 17.14 11.20
N ARG A 305 4.13 17.62 10.66
CA ARG A 305 3.10 18.40 11.36
C ARG A 305 1.81 17.61 11.48
N LYS A 306 0.83 18.15 12.20
CA LYS A 306 -0.51 17.57 12.26
C LYS A 306 -1.15 17.60 10.85
N PRO A 307 -1.68 16.48 10.33
CA PRO A 307 -2.44 16.47 9.09
C PRO A 307 -3.67 17.40 9.16
N ARG A 308 -4.13 17.87 8.01
CA ARG A 308 -5.34 18.70 7.84
C ARG A 308 -6.58 17.89 7.45
N LEU A 309 -6.46 16.56 7.39
CA LEU A 309 -7.52 15.59 7.08
C LEU A 309 -8.22 15.10 8.35
#